data_AF-A0A6G1STZ8-F1
#
_entry.id   AF-A0A6G1STZ8-F1
#
_cell.length_a   1.000
_cell.length_b   1.000
_cell.length_c   1.000
_cell.angle_alpha   90.00
_cell.angle_beta   90.00
_cell.angle_gamma   90.00
#
_symmetry.space_group_name_H-M   'P 1'
#
loop_
_entity.id
_entity.type
_entity.pdbx_description
1 polymer ?
#
loop_
_entity_poly.entity_id
_entity_poly.type
_entity_poly.pdbx_seq_one_letter_code
_entity_poly.pdbx_strand_id
1 'polypeptide(L)'
;MARYLVVAHQTATSPLLLERCREIARGDPAAAFTILVPATHVSHALVCDEAETEATARRRAGEAAASFRAAGLRLRDAVTGVDSPVRAVADELRLHPDAHDAVVLSTLGPRTSRWLRLDVPRQVAQQSALPVLHVFEGGDDTWAATGDARRAIASPPPPEPTPPPPAEVPRMLAWVSHVPIVALLLVHAGVMVALALTIDRGFFGVEVLVLAFLGLTWLAVPFMEGRRLLR
;
A
#
# COMPACT_ATOMS: atom_id res chain seq x y z
N MET A 1 8.84 -8.34 13.96
CA MET A 1 7.69 -9.06 13.37
C MET A 1 7.62 -8.66 11.92
N ALA A 2 8.18 -9.50 11.06
CA ALA A 2 8.18 -9.27 9.63
C ALA A 2 6.89 -9.76 8.95
N ARG A 3 6.51 -9.10 7.87
CA ARG A 3 5.33 -9.40 7.06
C ARG A 3 5.79 -9.78 5.66
N TYR A 4 5.46 -10.99 5.25
CA TYR A 4 5.89 -11.56 3.98
C TYR A 4 4.71 -11.64 3.01
N LEU A 5 4.90 -11.09 1.82
CA LEU A 5 3.99 -11.31 0.70
C LEU A 5 4.44 -12.58 -0.06
N VAL A 6 3.69 -13.66 0.07
CA VAL A 6 3.96 -14.92 -0.61
C VAL A 6 3.26 -14.95 -1.96
N VAL A 7 4.02 -14.96 -3.04
CA VAL A 7 3.50 -14.94 -4.41
C VAL A 7 3.64 -16.32 -5.00
N ALA A 8 2.53 -17.02 -5.22
CA ALA A 8 2.53 -18.38 -5.74
C ALA A 8 1.24 -18.68 -6.50
N HIS A 9 1.32 -19.44 -7.59
CA HIS A 9 0.14 -19.89 -8.32
C HIS A 9 0.04 -21.43 -8.33
N GLN A 10 0.80 -22.10 -9.21
CA GLN A 10 0.82 -23.56 -9.28
C GLN A 10 1.54 -24.21 -8.09
N THR A 11 2.42 -23.47 -7.43
CA THR A 11 3.22 -23.92 -6.27
C THR A 11 2.62 -23.50 -4.93
N ALA A 12 1.42 -22.92 -4.91
CA ALA A 12 0.83 -22.34 -3.71
C ALA A 12 0.60 -23.35 -2.56
N THR A 13 0.41 -24.63 -2.89
CA THR A 13 0.29 -25.75 -1.95
C THR A 13 1.53 -26.65 -1.92
N SER A 14 2.64 -26.22 -2.55
CA SER A 14 3.86 -27.02 -2.63
C SER A 14 4.46 -27.27 -1.24
N PRO A 15 4.85 -28.52 -0.91
CA PRO A 15 5.55 -28.83 0.34
C PRO A 15 6.81 -27.99 0.52
N LEU A 16 7.55 -27.75 -0.57
CA LEU A 16 8.75 -26.93 -0.56
C LEU A 16 8.46 -25.50 -0.09
N LEU A 17 7.41 -24.86 -0.63
CA LEU A 17 7.02 -23.51 -0.22
C LEU A 17 6.70 -23.45 1.27
N LEU A 18 5.89 -24.41 1.74
CA LEU A 18 5.51 -24.49 3.15
C LEU A 18 6.72 -24.71 4.06
N GLU A 19 7.68 -25.55 3.65
CA GLU A 19 8.93 -25.76 4.38
C GLU A 19 9.76 -24.48 4.49
N ARG A 20 9.92 -23.74 3.39
CA ARG A 20 10.65 -22.46 3.39
C ARG A 20 9.96 -21.39 4.22
N CYS A 21 8.64 -21.33 4.22
CA CYS A 21 7.89 -20.47 5.14
C CYS A 21 8.03 -20.91 6.60
N ARG A 22 8.10 -22.21 6.89
CA ARG A 22 8.38 -22.71 8.26
C ARG A 22 9.80 -22.36 8.71
N GLU A 23 10.78 -22.39 7.82
CA GLU A 23 12.13 -21.91 8.13
C GLU A 23 12.14 -20.43 8.52
N ILE A 24 11.41 -19.60 7.77
CA ILE A 24 11.22 -18.18 8.12
C ILE A 24 10.58 -18.08 9.52
N ALA A 25 9.47 -18.79 9.77
CA ALA A 25 8.77 -18.75 11.04
C ALA A 25 9.60 -19.28 12.23
N ARG A 26 10.59 -20.15 11.99
CA ARG A 26 11.55 -20.58 13.02
C ARG A 26 12.55 -19.48 13.37
N GLY A 27 12.94 -18.64 12.41
CA GLY A 27 13.82 -17.49 12.62
C GLY A 27 13.10 -16.26 13.18
N ASP A 28 11.84 -16.04 12.79
CA ASP A 28 10.94 -15.02 13.34
C ASP A 28 9.57 -15.66 13.67
N PRO A 29 9.34 -16.08 14.92
CA PRO A 29 8.07 -16.70 15.34
C PRO A 29 6.84 -15.79 15.22
N ALA A 30 7.04 -14.48 15.10
CA ALA A 30 5.96 -13.52 14.88
C ALA A 30 5.68 -13.28 13.40
N ALA A 31 6.50 -13.81 12.49
CA ALA A 31 6.37 -13.62 11.05
C ALA A 31 4.95 -13.91 10.56
N ALA A 32 4.41 -13.00 9.77
CA ALA A 32 3.06 -13.08 9.25
C ALA A 32 3.08 -13.14 7.72
N PHE A 33 2.22 -13.96 7.14
CA PHE A 33 2.21 -14.25 5.71
C PHE A 33 0.89 -13.79 5.09
N THR A 34 0.96 -13.11 3.94
CA THR A 34 -0.18 -12.89 3.05
C THR A 34 0.10 -13.65 1.77
N ILE A 35 -0.82 -14.50 1.30
CA ILE A 35 -0.64 -15.22 0.05
C ILE A 35 -1.36 -14.51 -1.10
N LEU A 36 -0.62 -14.21 -2.15
CA LEU A 36 -1.10 -13.61 -3.39
C LEU A 36 -1.06 -14.66 -4.49
N VAL A 37 -2.23 -14.98 -5.04
CA VAL A 37 -2.41 -15.91 -6.16
C VAL A 37 -2.82 -15.13 -7.41
N PRO A 38 -1.92 -14.93 -8.38
CA PRO A 38 -2.26 -14.29 -9.65
C PRO A 38 -3.27 -15.14 -10.43
N ALA A 39 -4.29 -14.52 -11.01
CA ALA A 39 -5.27 -15.15 -11.88
C ALA A 39 -4.69 -15.42 -13.28
N THR A 40 -3.54 -16.08 -13.37
CA THR A 40 -2.84 -16.30 -14.65
C THR A 40 -3.68 -17.23 -15.54
N HIS A 41 -4.10 -16.72 -16.71
CA HIS A 41 -4.79 -17.52 -17.72
C HIS A 41 -3.91 -18.69 -18.19
N VAL A 42 -4.48 -19.91 -18.15
CA VAL A 42 -3.85 -21.08 -18.76
C VAL A 42 -4.22 -21.08 -20.23
N SER A 43 -3.35 -20.56 -21.07
CA SER A 43 -3.55 -20.44 -22.52
C SER A 43 -3.58 -21.81 -23.21
N HIS A 44 -4.72 -22.49 -23.15
CA HIS A 44 -5.00 -23.69 -23.96
C HIS A 44 -6.37 -23.67 -24.64
N ALA A 45 -7.23 -22.67 -24.41
CA ALA A 45 -8.49 -22.51 -25.13
C ALA A 45 -8.60 -21.09 -25.71
N LEU A 46 -9.00 -20.99 -26.99
CA LEU A 46 -9.17 -19.74 -27.74
C LEU A 46 -10.29 -18.84 -27.19
N VAL A 47 -11.04 -19.33 -26.19
CA VAL A 47 -12.03 -18.59 -25.41
C VAL A 47 -11.87 -19.10 -23.97
N CYS A 48 -11.23 -18.33 -23.11
CA CYS A 48 -11.13 -18.64 -21.69
C CYS A 48 -11.99 -17.61 -20.96
N ASP A 49 -13.02 -18.05 -20.25
CA ASP A 49 -13.91 -17.18 -19.50
C ASP A 49 -13.12 -16.54 -18.33
N GLU A 50 -13.13 -15.21 -18.26
CA GLU A 50 -12.47 -14.45 -17.19
C GLU A 50 -13.03 -14.88 -15.82
N ALA A 51 -14.33 -15.17 -15.73
CA ALA A 51 -14.98 -15.63 -14.50
C ALA A 51 -14.49 -17.02 -14.07
N GLU A 52 -14.20 -17.91 -15.01
CA GLU A 52 -13.67 -19.25 -14.73
C GLU A 52 -12.21 -19.18 -14.26
N THR A 53 -11.44 -18.23 -14.80
CA THR A 53 -10.06 -17.96 -14.38
C THR A 53 -10.02 -17.42 -12.95
N GLU A 54 -10.90 -16.46 -12.63
CA GLU A 54 -10.98 -15.88 -11.29
C GLU A 54 -11.48 -16.90 -10.25
N ALA A 55 -12.51 -17.67 -10.56
CA ALA A 55 -13.01 -18.73 -9.69
C ALA A 55 -11.91 -19.77 -9.38
N THR A 56 -11.11 -20.13 -10.38
CA THR A 56 -9.96 -21.02 -10.21
C THR A 56 -8.89 -20.40 -9.32
N ALA A 57 -8.56 -19.12 -9.50
CA ALA A 57 -7.60 -18.41 -8.66
C ALA A 57 -8.08 -18.32 -7.20
N ARG A 58 -9.36 -18.01 -6.97
CA ARG A 58 -9.97 -17.98 -5.63
C ARG A 58 -9.96 -19.36 -4.97
N ARG A 59 -10.29 -20.42 -5.70
CA ARG A 59 -10.20 -21.80 -5.19
C ARG A 59 -8.77 -22.14 -4.76
N ARG A 60 -7.78 -21.82 -5.62
CA ARG A 60 -6.36 -22.04 -5.30
C ARG A 60 -5.89 -21.22 -4.11
N ALA A 61 -6.30 -19.95 -3.99
CA ALA A 61 -6.01 -19.12 -2.83
C ALA A 61 -6.59 -19.73 -1.55
N GLY A 62 -7.82 -20.25 -1.60
CA GLY A 62 -8.45 -20.98 -0.49
C GLY A 62 -7.70 -22.25 -0.09
N GLU A 63 -7.31 -23.08 -1.06
CA GLU A 63 -6.53 -24.31 -0.84
C GLU A 63 -5.15 -24.01 -0.23
N ALA A 64 -4.49 -22.97 -0.75
CA ALA A 64 -3.20 -22.53 -0.24
C ALA A 64 -3.35 -21.97 1.18
N ALA A 65 -4.38 -21.18 1.45
CA ALA A 65 -4.68 -20.69 2.79
C ALA A 65 -4.90 -21.82 3.79
N ALA A 66 -5.64 -22.86 3.40
CA ALA A 66 -5.85 -24.05 4.23
C ALA A 66 -4.52 -24.77 4.52
N SER A 67 -3.67 -24.91 3.50
CA SER A 67 -2.35 -25.55 3.62
C SER A 67 -1.39 -24.76 4.52
N PHE A 68 -1.39 -23.43 4.44
CA PHE A 68 -0.61 -22.56 5.33
C PHE A 68 -1.06 -22.67 6.79
N ARG A 69 -2.37 -22.65 7.04
CA ARG A 69 -2.92 -22.82 8.39
C ARG A 69 -2.62 -24.22 8.95
N ALA A 70 -2.80 -25.26 8.14
CA ALA A 70 -2.46 -26.64 8.53
C ALA A 70 -0.96 -26.81 8.81
N ALA A 71 -0.11 -26.02 8.15
CA ALA A 71 1.33 -25.99 8.39
C ALA A 71 1.74 -25.23 9.67
N GLY A 72 0.79 -24.63 10.40
CA GLY A 72 1.04 -23.83 11.61
C GLY A 72 1.58 -22.42 11.32
N LEU A 73 1.45 -21.93 10.09
CA LEU A 73 1.94 -20.61 9.68
C LEU A 73 0.90 -19.53 10.00
N ARG A 74 1.36 -18.36 10.47
CA ARG A 74 0.49 -17.20 10.74
C ARG A 74 0.07 -16.52 9.44
N LEU A 75 -1.00 -17.02 8.83
CA LEU A 75 -1.59 -16.42 7.64
C LEU A 75 -2.51 -15.24 8.01
N ARG A 76 -2.23 -14.05 7.48
CA ARG A 76 -3.08 -12.86 7.62
C ARG A 76 -4.23 -12.87 6.62
N ASP A 77 -3.89 -13.08 5.35
CA ASP A 77 -4.85 -13.02 4.26
C ASP A 77 -4.44 -13.89 3.07
N ALA A 78 -5.42 -14.18 2.21
CA ALA A 78 -5.26 -14.89 0.95
C ALA A 78 -6.00 -14.14 -0.14
N VAL A 79 -5.23 -13.44 -0.98
CA VAL A 79 -5.74 -12.52 -1.98
C VAL A 79 -5.50 -13.05 -3.39
N THR A 80 -6.40 -12.72 -4.31
CA THR A 80 -6.26 -13.01 -5.73
C THR A 80 -5.85 -11.75 -6.48
N GLY A 81 -4.81 -11.85 -7.30
CA GLY A 81 -4.31 -10.73 -8.10
C GLY A 81 -4.67 -10.84 -9.58
N VAL A 82 -4.31 -9.81 -10.34
CA VAL A 82 -4.40 -9.81 -11.81
C VAL A 82 -3.56 -10.93 -12.44
N ASP A 83 -3.73 -11.15 -13.75
CA ASP A 83 -3.15 -12.26 -14.51
C ASP A 83 -1.61 -12.31 -14.48
N SER A 84 -0.99 -11.13 -14.55
CA SER A 84 0.46 -10.96 -14.54
C SER A 84 0.98 -10.97 -13.09
N PRO A 85 1.91 -11.86 -12.72
CA PRO A 85 2.46 -11.92 -11.36
C PRO A 85 3.18 -10.62 -10.97
N VAL A 86 3.85 -9.98 -11.94
CA VAL A 86 4.56 -8.72 -11.74
C VAL A 86 3.58 -7.60 -11.42
N ARG A 87 2.50 -7.48 -12.20
CA ARG A 87 1.45 -6.49 -11.95
C ARG A 87 0.67 -6.78 -10.66
N ALA A 88 0.38 -8.05 -10.38
CA ALA A 88 -0.32 -8.44 -9.16
C ALA A 88 0.47 -8.01 -7.91
N VAL A 89 1.80 -8.20 -7.90
CA VAL A 89 2.65 -7.72 -6.80
C VAL A 89 2.66 -6.19 -6.73
N ALA A 90 2.84 -5.51 -7.87
CA ALA A 90 2.86 -4.06 -7.89
C ALA A 90 1.52 -3.44 -7.43
N ASP A 91 0.40 -4.06 -7.78
CA ASP A 91 -0.93 -3.62 -7.36
C ASP A 91 -1.14 -3.82 -5.85
N GLU A 92 -0.77 -4.99 -5.31
CA GLU A 92 -0.83 -5.26 -3.87
C GLU A 92 -0.01 -4.26 -3.05
N LEU A 93 1.26 -4.03 -3.45
CA LEU A 93 2.14 -3.09 -2.77
C LEU A 93 1.66 -1.64 -2.86
N ARG A 94 0.97 -1.28 -3.95
CA ARG A 94 0.37 0.05 -4.13
C ARG A 94 -0.89 0.23 -3.28
N LEU A 95 -1.73 -0.80 -3.16
CA LEU A 95 -2.96 -0.77 -2.37
C LEU A 95 -2.67 -0.83 -0.86
N HIS A 96 -1.60 -1.51 -0.48
CA HIS A 96 -1.20 -1.73 0.91
C HIS A 96 0.26 -1.27 1.14
N PRO A 97 0.52 0.05 1.08
CA PRO A 97 1.84 0.59 1.41
C PRO A 97 2.19 0.20 2.85
N ASP A 98 3.43 -0.23 3.08
CA ASP A 98 3.97 -0.64 4.38
C ASP A 98 3.34 -1.88 5.03
N ALA A 99 2.52 -2.65 4.29
CA ALA A 99 1.95 -3.90 4.80
C ALA A 99 2.91 -5.10 4.72
N HIS A 100 3.98 -4.99 3.93
CA HIS A 100 4.92 -6.07 3.63
C HIS A 100 6.36 -5.57 3.70
N ASP A 101 7.23 -6.39 4.30
CA ASP A 101 8.65 -6.11 4.49
C ASP A 101 9.52 -6.90 3.50
N ALA A 102 8.98 -7.99 2.92
CA ALA A 102 9.66 -8.81 1.92
C ALA A 102 8.67 -9.61 1.06
N VAL A 103 9.13 -10.03 -0.12
CA VAL A 103 8.36 -10.87 -1.04
C VAL A 103 8.96 -12.26 -1.09
N VAL A 104 8.16 -13.30 -0.83
CA VAL A 104 8.52 -14.71 -1.07
C VAL A 104 7.92 -15.13 -2.40
N LEU A 105 8.73 -15.19 -3.46
CA LEU A 105 8.27 -15.58 -4.78
C LEU A 105 8.48 -17.07 -4.99
N SER A 106 7.41 -17.83 -5.12
CA SER A 106 7.47 -19.26 -5.42
C SER A 106 7.23 -19.53 -6.88
N THR A 107 8.15 -20.22 -7.53
CA THR A 107 8.02 -20.62 -8.94
C THR A 107 8.25 -22.11 -9.12
N LEU A 108 7.81 -22.65 -10.25
CA LEU A 108 8.28 -23.95 -10.71
C LEU A 108 9.80 -23.91 -11.01
N GLY A 109 10.41 -25.07 -11.19
CA GLY A 109 11.81 -25.19 -11.57
C GLY A 109 12.13 -24.62 -12.98
N PRO A 110 13.41 -24.41 -13.31
CA PRO A 110 13.87 -23.72 -14.51
C PRO A 110 13.34 -24.31 -15.83
N ARG A 111 13.15 -25.64 -15.87
CA ARG A 111 12.70 -26.34 -17.09
C ARG A 111 11.24 -26.05 -17.44
N THR A 112 10.37 -25.87 -16.44
CA THR A 112 8.91 -25.82 -16.65
C THR A 112 8.33 -24.43 -16.41
N SER A 113 8.96 -23.62 -15.54
CA SER A 113 8.42 -22.33 -15.12
C SER A 113 8.33 -21.30 -16.24
N ARG A 114 7.10 -20.90 -16.59
CA ARG A 114 6.85 -19.75 -17.47
C ARG A 114 7.34 -18.44 -16.85
N TRP A 115 7.20 -18.29 -15.53
CA TRP A 115 7.64 -17.10 -14.82
C TRP A 115 9.16 -16.90 -14.91
N LEU A 116 9.94 -17.99 -14.90
CA LEU A 116 11.39 -17.90 -15.11
C LEU A 116 11.76 -17.55 -16.56
N ARG A 117 11.05 -18.11 -17.55
CA ARG A 117 11.26 -17.72 -18.96
C ARG A 117 10.95 -16.25 -19.24
N LEU A 118 10.05 -15.65 -18.46
CA LEU A 118 9.68 -14.24 -18.54
C LEU A 118 10.49 -13.37 -17.56
N ASP A 119 11.47 -13.91 -16.85
CA ASP A 119 12.30 -13.19 -15.87
C ASP A 119 11.50 -12.46 -14.78
N VAL A 120 10.39 -13.07 -14.35
CA VAL A 120 9.52 -12.52 -13.30
C VAL A 120 10.27 -12.23 -11.98
N PRO A 121 11.18 -13.10 -11.48
CA PRO A 121 11.89 -12.80 -10.23
C PRO A 121 12.66 -11.49 -10.28
N ARG A 122 13.37 -11.22 -11.39
CA ARG A 122 14.12 -9.98 -11.56
C ARG A 122 13.18 -8.77 -11.66
N GLN A 123 12.09 -8.89 -12.42
CA GLN A 123 11.11 -7.81 -12.55
C GLN A 123 10.41 -7.48 -11.23
N VAL A 124 10.01 -8.49 -10.46
CA VAL A 124 9.43 -8.31 -9.13
C VAL A 124 10.42 -7.65 -8.18
N ALA A 125 11.69 -8.05 -8.20
CA ALA A 125 12.73 -7.41 -7.39
C ALA A 125 12.92 -5.93 -7.73
N GLN A 126 12.88 -5.58 -9.01
CA GLN A 126 13.01 -4.18 -9.46
C GLN A 126 11.79 -3.33 -9.09
N GLN A 127 10.58 -3.87 -9.19
CA GLN A 127 9.36 -3.10 -8.98
C GLN A 127 8.92 -3.02 -7.51
N SER A 128 9.17 -4.06 -6.73
CA SER A 128 8.72 -4.10 -5.32
C SER A 128 9.57 -3.22 -4.41
N ALA A 129 10.83 -2.95 -4.78
CA ALA A 129 11.84 -2.34 -3.90
C ALA A 129 12.04 -3.07 -2.55
N LEU A 130 11.45 -4.26 -2.41
CA LEU A 130 11.57 -5.13 -1.24
C LEU A 130 12.51 -6.30 -1.56
N PRO A 131 13.17 -6.89 -0.55
CA PRO A 131 13.93 -8.12 -0.75
C PRO A 131 13.04 -9.24 -1.28
N VAL A 132 13.45 -9.86 -2.39
CA VAL A 132 12.75 -10.99 -3.01
C VAL A 132 13.46 -12.29 -2.64
N LEU A 133 12.75 -13.14 -1.91
CA LEU A 133 13.17 -14.48 -1.52
C LEU A 133 12.59 -15.48 -2.52
N HIS A 134 13.42 -15.96 -3.45
CA HIS A 134 12.98 -16.84 -4.54
C HIS A 134 13.04 -18.31 -4.12
N VAL A 135 11.93 -19.03 -4.28
CA VAL A 135 11.76 -20.44 -3.92
C VAL A 135 11.37 -21.25 -5.16
N PHE A 136 12.16 -22.25 -5.50
CA PHE A 136 11.87 -23.20 -6.57
C PHE A 136 12.61 -24.52 -6.36
N GLU A 137 12.13 -25.58 -7.00
CA GLU A 137 12.75 -26.90 -6.94
C GLU A 137 14.15 -26.89 -7.57
N GLY A 138 15.14 -27.38 -6.82
CA GLY A 138 16.56 -27.34 -7.21
C GLY A 138 17.24 -25.98 -6.98
N GLY A 139 16.57 -25.04 -6.32
CA GLY A 139 17.07 -23.70 -6.01
C GLY A 139 17.68 -23.54 -4.61
N ASP A 140 18.24 -24.60 -4.04
CA ASP A 140 18.70 -24.59 -2.64
C ASP A 140 19.80 -23.57 -2.38
N ASP A 141 20.76 -23.43 -3.30
CA ASP A 141 21.80 -22.41 -3.22
C ASP A 141 21.22 -21.00 -3.27
N THR A 142 20.22 -20.78 -4.14
CA THR A 142 19.50 -19.49 -4.24
C THR A 142 18.81 -19.17 -2.93
N TRP A 143 18.14 -20.14 -2.32
CA TRP A 143 17.50 -19.95 -1.02
C TRP A 143 18.52 -19.71 0.09
N ALA A 144 19.60 -20.48 0.13
CA ALA A 144 20.67 -20.33 1.12
C ALA A 144 21.29 -18.92 1.08
N ALA A 145 21.51 -18.38 -0.11
CA ALA A 145 22.03 -17.03 -0.33
C ALA A 145 21.13 -15.93 0.28
N THR A 146 19.83 -16.20 0.50
CA THR A 146 18.92 -15.23 1.13
C THR A 146 19.02 -15.18 2.66
N GLY A 147 19.89 -15.98 3.29
CA GLY A 147 19.99 -16.07 4.74
C GLY A 147 20.25 -14.73 5.43
N ASP A 148 21.12 -13.89 4.86
CA ASP A 148 21.42 -12.56 5.40
C ASP A 148 20.23 -11.61 5.30
N ALA A 149 19.56 -11.58 4.15
CA ALA A 149 18.34 -10.81 3.95
C ALA A 149 17.26 -11.23 4.95
N ARG A 150 17.02 -12.55 5.12
CA ARG A 150 16.05 -13.07 6.08
C ARG A 150 16.35 -12.65 7.52
N ARG A 151 17.63 -12.67 7.93
CA ARG A 151 18.06 -12.19 9.25
C ARG A 151 17.86 -10.68 9.41
N ALA A 152 18.17 -9.90 8.39
CA ALA A 152 17.95 -8.46 8.39
C ALA A 152 16.46 -8.10 8.50
N ILE A 153 15.59 -8.81 7.78
CA ILE A 153 14.13 -8.64 7.81
C ILE A 153 13.54 -9.07 9.17
N ALA A 154 14.02 -10.18 9.73
CA ALA A 154 13.56 -10.69 11.04
C ALA A 154 13.98 -9.77 12.20
N SER A 155 15.08 -9.05 12.05
CA SER A 155 15.54 -8.06 13.01
C SER A 155 14.60 -6.84 13.00
N PRO A 156 14.32 -6.21 14.16
CA PRO A 156 13.62 -4.92 14.14
C PRO A 156 14.38 -3.95 13.24
N PRO A 157 13.71 -3.14 12.40
CA PRO A 157 14.39 -2.18 11.55
C PRO A 157 15.30 -1.31 12.45
N PRO A 158 16.52 -0.95 12.00
CA PRO A 158 17.32 0.03 12.72
C PRO A 158 16.43 1.24 12.96
N PRO A 159 16.49 1.90 14.14
CA PRO A 159 15.66 3.07 14.39
C PRO A 159 15.85 4.01 13.20
N GLU A 160 14.75 4.36 12.53
CA GLU A 160 14.80 5.40 11.51
C GLU A 160 15.53 6.58 12.16
N PRO A 161 16.49 7.22 11.45
CA PRO A 161 17.04 8.46 11.95
C PRO A 161 15.84 9.33 12.29
N THR A 162 15.69 9.68 13.57
CA THR A 162 14.59 10.51 14.06
C THR A 162 14.41 11.61 13.02
N PRO A 163 13.22 11.71 12.37
CA PRO A 163 13.03 12.70 11.34
C PRO A 163 13.51 14.02 11.95
N PRO A 164 14.36 14.79 11.23
CA PRO A 164 14.81 16.06 11.77
C PRO A 164 13.55 16.79 12.26
N PRO A 165 13.57 17.37 13.48
CA PRO A 165 12.41 18.06 14.01
C PRO A 165 11.86 18.93 12.89
N PRO A 166 10.55 18.87 12.60
CA PRO A 166 9.98 19.50 11.42
C PRO A 166 10.58 20.88 11.31
N ALA A 167 11.29 21.16 10.20
CA ALA A 167 11.94 22.44 10.02
C ALA A 167 10.91 23.50 10.38
N GLU A 168 11.18 24.32 11.40
CA GLU A 168 10.26 25.35 11.83
C GLU A 168 9.97 26.20 10.61
N VAL A 169 8.85 25.95 9.94
CA VAL A 169 8.45 26.72 8.77
C VAL A 169 8.22 28.10 9.34
N PRO A 170 9.03 29.11 9.01
CA PRO A 170 8.89 30.41 9.63
C PRO A 170 7.45 30.85 9.41
N ARG A 171 6.73 31.16 10.50
CA ARG A 171 5.30 31.57 10.52
C ARG A 171 4.94 32.64 9.47
N MET A 172 5.95 33.30 8.93
CA MET A 172 5.87 34.24 7.82
C MET A 172 5.32 33.62 6.52
N LEU A 173 5.56 32.33 6.22
CA LEU A 173 5.03 31.69 5.01
C LEU A 173 3.52 31.37 5.08
N ALA A 174 2.94 31.22 6.27
CA ALA A 174 1.50 30.99 6.45
C ALA A 174 0.65 32.28 6.28
N TRP A 175 1.28 33.46 6.31
CA TRP A 175 0.60 34.73 6.01
C TRP A 175 0.49 35.01 4.50
N VAL A 176 1.43 34.49 3.70
CA VAL A 176 1.44 34.70 2.24
C VAL A 176 0.26 33.99 1.56
N SER A 177 -0.22 32.87 2.12
CA SER A 177 -1.34 32.09 1.57
C SER A 177 -2.71 32.76 1.67
N HIS A 178 -2.86 33.85 2.42
CA HIS A 178 -4.16 34.54 2.60
C HIS A 178 -4.26 35.85 1.82
N VAL A 179 -3.17 36.32 1.21
CA VAL A 179 -3.13 37.54 0.39
C VAL A 179 -4.17 37.53 -0.75
N PRO A 180 -4.34 36.46 -1.55
CA PRO A 180 -5.32 36.49 -2.64
C PRO A 180 -6.77 36.52 -2.14
N ILE A 181 -7.05 35.92 -0.99
CA ILE A 181 -8.40 35.87 -0.39
C ILE A 181 -8.77 37.24 0.18
N VAL A 182 -7.85 37.89 0.91
CA VAL A 182 -8.07 39.24 1.44
C VAL A 182 -8.21 40.25 0.31
N ALA A 183 -7.41 40.14 -0.75
CA ALA A 183 -7.55 40.98 -1.95
C ALA A 183 -8.92 40.80 -2.62
N LEU A 184 -9.39 39.55 -2.75
CA LEU A 184 -10.72 39.25 -3.31
C LEU A 184 -11.85 39.82 -2.45
N LEU A 185 -11.76 39.70 -1.12
CA LEU A 185 -12.74 40.26 -0.19
C LEU A 185 -12.80 41.79 -0.25
N LEU A 186 -11.64 42.47 -0.37
CA LEU A 186 -11.59 43.93 -0.50
C LEU A 186 -12.21 44.42 -1.82
N VAL A 187 -11.92 43.73 -2.94
CA VAL A 187 -12.55 44.02 -4.24
C VAL A 187 -14.06 43.84 -4.15
N HIS A 188 -14.51 42.74 -3.55
CA HIS A 188 -15.94 42.46 -3.39
C HIS A 188 -16.62 43.53 -2.52
N ALA A 189 -16.03 43.90 -1.38
CA ALA A 189 -16.56 44.97 -0.53
C ALA A 189 -16.65 46.32 -1.28
N GLY A 190 -15.65 46.67 -2.10
CA GLY A 190 -15.68 47.89 -2.92
C GLY A 190 -16.83 47.89 -3.93
N VAL A 191 -17.08 46.76 -4.60
CA VAL A 191 -18.22 46.59 -5.52
C VAL A 191 -19.54 46.77 -4.78
N MET A 192 -19.67 46.21 -3.59
CA MET A 192 -20.89 46.35 -2.77
C MET A 192 -21.13 47.80 -2.33
N VAL A 193 -20.08 48.53 -1.96
CA VAL A 193 -20.18 49.96 -1.62
C VAL A 193 -20.59 50.79 -2.85
N ALA A 194 -19.99 50.53 -4.01
CA ALA A 194 -20.34 51.21 -5.25
C ALA A 194 -21.82 50.94 -5.65
N LEU A 195 -22.28 49.70 -5.52
CA LEU A 195 -23.67 49.31 -5.75
C LEU A 195 -24.64 49.97 -4.75
N ALA A 196 -24.28 50.02 -3.47
CA ALA A 196 -25.10 50.66 -2.43
C ALA A 196 -25.23 52.18 -2.59
N LEU A 197 -24.25 52.83 -3.25
CA LEU A 197 -24.30 54.26 -3.58
C LEU A 197 -25.10 54.55 -4.86
N THR A 198 -25.29 53.56 -5.74
CA THR A 198 -25.94 53.73 -7.05
C THR A 198 -27.36 53.18 -7.12
N ILE A 199 -27.70 52.20 -6.29
CA ILE A 199 -29.01 51.52 -6.28
C ILE A 199 -29.60 51.63 -4.87
N ASP A 200 -30.87 52.05 -4.79
CA ASP A 200 -31.57 52.48 -3.58
C ASP A 200 -31.32 51.61 -2.32
N ARG A 201 -31.20 52.25 -1.15
CA ARG A 201 -30.55 51.75 0.08
C ARG A 201 -31.23 50.56 0.79
N GLY A 202 -32.25 49.95 0.18
CA GLY A 202 -33.15 49.00 0.84
C GLY A 202 -32.72 47.52 0.83
N PHE A 203 -31.65 47.13 0.13
CA PHE A 203 -31.47 45.71 -0.23
C PHE A 203 -30.51 44.88 0.67
N PHE A 204 -29.77 45.48 1.61
CA PHE A 204 -28.56 44.84 2.17
C PHE A 204 -28.67 44.21 3.57
N GLY A 205 -29.87 44.02 4.12
CA GLY A 205 -30.03 43.50 5.50
C GLY A 205 -29.56 42.05 5.69
N VAL A 206 -29.71 41.21 4.68
CA VAL A 206 -29.45 39.75 4.81
C VAL A 206 -27.98 39.41 4.55
N GLU A 207 -27.29 40.18 3.72
CA GLU A 207 -25.95 39.84 3.23
C GLU A 207 -24.84 40.20 4.24
N VAL A 208 -25.02 41.30 4.98
CA VAL A 208 -24.14 41.68 6.10
C VAL A 208 -24.14 40.60 7.20
N LEU A 209 -25.29 39.95 7.41
CA LEU A 209 -25.45 38.90 8.42
C LEU A 209 -24.69 37.62 8.03
N VAL A 210 -24.69 37.28 6.74
CA VAL A 210 -23.93 36.12 6.21
C VAL A 210 -22.42 36.34 6.30
N LEU A 211 -21.94 37.56 6.01
CA LEU A 211 -20.52 37.91 6.13
C LEU A 211 -20.04 37.96 7.58
N ALA A 212 -20.86 38.47 8.51
CA ALA A 212 -20.56 38.43 9.94
C ALA A 212 -20.48 36.98 10.46
N PHE A 213 -21.39 36.10 10.00
CA PHE A 213 -21.40 34.70 10.39
C PHE A 213 -20.17 33.93 9.86
N LEU A 214 -19.78 34.12 8.60
CA LEU A 214 -18.58 33.50 8.01
C LEU A 214 -17.28 33.98 8.70
N GLY A 215 -17.18 35.27 9.02
CA GLY A 215 -16.03 35.82 9.75
C GLY A 215 -15.89 35.28 11.17
N LEU A 216 -17.00 35.13 11.90
CA LEU A 216 -17.00 34.61 13.28
C LEU A 216 -16.66 33.11 13.32
N THR A 217 -17.12 32.35 12.31
CA THR A 217 -16.84 30.91 12.21
C THR A 217 -15.36 30.64 11.95
N TRP A 218 -14.67 31.51 11.20
CA TRP A 218 -13.25 31.37 10.88
C TRP A 218 -12.31 31.69 12.05
N LEU A 219 -12.72 32.59 12.96
CA LEU A 219 -11.99 32.92 14.19
C LEU A 219 -12.02 31.81 15.25
N ALA A 220 -12.98 30.89 15.18
CA ALA A 220 -13.15 29.80 16.14
C ALA A 220 -12.35 28.52 15.78
N VAL A 221 -11.95 28.35 14.51
CA VAL A 221 -11.22 27.15 14.03
C VAL A 221 -9.84 26.95 14.66
N PRO A 222 -8.99 27.97 14.92
CA PRO A 222 -7.63 27.70 15.41
C PRO A 222 -7.56 27.27 16.88
N PHE A 223 -8.69 27.24 17.62
CA PHE A 223 -8.69 26.91 19.06
C PHE A 223 -8.90 25.41 19.37
N MET A 224 -9.34 24.59 18.41
CA MET A 224 -9.64 23.16 18.68
C MET A 224 -8.50 22.18 18.34
N GLU A 225 -7.49 22.58 17.58
CA GLU A 225 -6.38 21.69 17.18
C GLU A 225 -5.38 21.42 18.33
N GLY A 226 -5.32 22.29 19.35
CA GLY A 226 -4.26 22.28 20.38
C GLY A 226 -4.38 21.28 21.53
N ARG A 227 -5.40 20.40 21.56
CA ARG A 227 -5.68 19.51 22.72
C ARG A 227 -5.52 18.00 22.46
N ARG A 228 -4.87 17.57 21.37
CA ARG A 228 -4.63 16.15 21.05
C ARG A 228 -3.15 15.75 21.01
N LEU A 229 -2.28 16.38 21.80
CA LEU A 229 -0.86 15.99 21.91
C LEU A 229 -0.39 15.72 23.35
N LEU A 230 -1.32 15.46 24.28
CA LEU A 230 -0.98 14.97 25.62
C LEU A 230 -1.93 13.84 26.01
N ARG A 231 -1.68 12.64 25.48
CA ARG A 231 -1.98 11.36 26.12
C ARG A 231 -1.18 10.26 25.47
#